data_AF-A0A9Y3RPU1-F1
#
_entry.id   AF-A0A9Y3RPU1-F1
#
_cell.length_a   1.000
_cell.length_b   1.000
_cell.length_c   1.000
_cell.angle_alpha   90.00
_cell.angle_beta   90.00
_cell.angle_gamma   90.00
#
_symmetry.space_group_name_H-M   'P 1'
#
loop_
_entity.id
_entity.type
_entity.pdbx_description
1 polymer ?
#
loop_
_entity_poly.entity_id
_entity_poly.type
_entity_poly.pdbx_seq_one_letter_code
_entity_poly.pdbx_strand_id
1 'polypeptide(L)'
;MDTGAESAPISSWRECFILKRIRTLVPVGYKSEIKELSKLSVPVMISQLMNFSLSLVSTIFCGHLGKTELAGVSLAIAVINVTGISIGSGLASACDTLVSQTFGSHNLLKIGVILQRAILILLLACFPCWAILINTEPILLAVRQEPEVARLCQMYVKIFMPALPAAFMYSLETRYLQNQGIIWPQVITGFVVNLLNALINYIVLFPLNLGVAGSAIANAISEFLMAGILFTYIIWKGLHKATWGGWSRECLQDWGSYIHLAVPGMVMLCVEWWTYEIGGFLAGLINEVELGAQSVVYQLANVAYMFPLGFSIAGSVRVGNALGGGETEQAKLSAKMSMFCAVSVSICLSTLIGSLKDHISYVFTYDEQIRQRVSDVLSFYAPFILLDATSAAVCGIIRGAGKQRVGAICNILGYYGVGFPIGVSLMFAAKLGIMGLWTGLLTCVFLQCSFLIFYLIRMNWKNVTVEAQIRAGVHVSSTDTGTQLEDSGNSVGQADTTDLMGVQVETTVRTAEGELSFRTLVLRRGLALAFMLFILAVGIILNLLITNLAT
;
A
#
# COMPACT_ATOMS: atom_id res chain seq x y z
N MET A 1 68.50 48.16 0.36
CA MET A 1 67.78 48.41 1.63
C MET A 1 66.34 48.68 1.26
N ASP A 2 65.46 47.73 1.62
CA ASP A 2 64.04 47.89 2.02
C ASP A 2 63.16 48.80 1.14
N THR A 3 62.02 48.40 0.57
CA THR A 3 61.04 47.34 0.89
C THR A 3 60.15 47.14 -0.35
N GLY A 4 60.15 45.94 -0.92
CA GLY A 4 59.23 45.54 -1.98
C GLY A 4 58.00 44.85 -1.38
N ALA A 5 56.84 45.49 -1.46
CA ALA A 5 55.56 44.88 -1.15
C ALA A 5 55.15 43.97 -2.32
N GLU A 6 55.31 42.66 -2.15
CA GLU A 6 54.69 41.66 -3.03
C GLU A 6 53.54 40.95 -2.32
N SER A 7 52.39 41.02 -3.00
CA SER A 7 51.11 40.41 -2.70
C SER A 7 51.18 38.89 -2.56
N ALA A 8 50.65 38.37 -1.46
CA ALA A 8 50.33 36.96 -1.32
C ALA A 8 49.17 36.54 -2.25
N PRO A 9 49.24 35.41 -2.98
CA PRO A 9 48.08 34.84 -3.62
C PRO A 9 47.25 34.05 -2.60
N ILE A 10 46.02 34.54 -2.40
CA ILE A 10 44.93 33.84 -1.70
C ILE A 10 44.45 32.70 -2.60
N SER A 11 44.73 31.44 -2.24
CA SER A 11 43.83 30.29 -2.45
C SER A 11 44.51 28.95 -2.14
N SER A 12 44.13 28.26 -1.06
CA SER A 12 43.98 26.78 -1.07
C SER A 12 43.43 26.16 0.24
N TRP A 13 43.27 26.90 1.33
CA TRP A 13 42.93 26.30 2.63
C TRP A 13 41.44 26.38 3.04
N ARG A 14 40.54 26.79 2.15
CA ARG A 14 39.11 27.03 2.47
C ARG A 14 38.10 26.04 1.87
N GLU A 15 38.55 24.93 1.32
CA GLU A 15 37.66 23.80 1.02
C GLU A 15 37.94 22.64 2.00
N CYS A 16 36.89 21.97 2.46
CA CYS A 16 36.94 20.66 3.14
C CYS A 16 36.77 20.61 4.69
N PHE A 17 35.88 21.43 5.26
CA PHE A 17 35.21 21.05 6.52
C PHE A 17 33.73 20.68 6.28
N ILE A 18 33.01 21.46 5.47
CA ILE A 18 31.62 21.20 5.09
C ILE A 18 31.53 19.94 4.20
N LEU A 19 32.40 19.81 3.19
CA LEU A 19 32.48 18.61 2.36
C LEU A 19 32.83 17.36 3.17
N LYS A 20 33.69 17.46 4.19
CA LYS A 20 34.03 16.35 5.10
C LYS A 20 32.83 15.94 5.97
N ARG A 21 32.04 16.91 6.44
CA ARG A 21 30.82 16.69 7.23
C ARG A 21 29.65 16.14 6.40
N ILE A 22 29.55 16.54 5.14
CA ILE A 22 28.62 15.95 4.15
C ILE A 22 29.07 14.51 3.83
N ARG A 23 30.38 14.26 3.71
CA ARG A 23 30.93 12.91 3.43
C ARG A 23 30.75 11.93 4.60
N THR A 24 30.65 12.41 5.85
CA THR A 24 30.27 11.58 7.01
C THR A 24 28.76 11.42 7.19
N LEU A 25 27.94 12.28 6.58
CA LEU A 25 26.47 12.16 6.56
C LEU A 25 25.98 11.15 5.52
N VAL A 26 26.77 10.90 4.48
CA VAL A 26 26.45 9.97 3.40
C VAL A 26 26.93 8.55 3.78
N PRO A 27 26.03 7.59 4.01
CA PRO A 27 26.40 6.25 4.42
C PRO A 27 27.29 5.56 3.38
N VAL A 28 28.22 4.73 3.84
CA VAL A 28 28.98 3.84 2.95
C VAL A 28 28.01 2.92 2.21
N GLY A 29 28.19 2.74 0.90
CA GLY A 29 27.29 1.92 0.07
C GLY A 29 26.02 2.63 -0.42
N TYR A 30 25.83 3.93 -0.16
CA TYR A 30 24.63 4.65 -0.61
C TYR A 30 24.40 4.59 -2.13
N LYS A 31 25.46 4.71 -2.95
CA LYS A 31 25.33 4.71 -4.41
C LYS A 31 24.82 3.37 -4.94
N SER A 32 25.36 2.27 -4.42
CA SER A 32 24.90 0.93 -4.78
C SER A 32 23.48 0.71 -4.31
N GLU A 33 23.14 1.17 -3.10
CA GLU A 33 21.79 1.00 -2.58
C GLU A 33 20.75 1.78 -3.36
N ILE A 34 21.03 3.05 -3.71
CA ILE A 34 20.15 3.85 -4.56
C ILE A 34 19.95 3.16 -5.92
N LYS A 35 21.02 2.59 -6.50
CA LYS A 35 20.92 1.85 -7.77
C LYS A 35 20.01 0.63 -7.66
N GLU A 36 20.14 -0.17 -6.60
CA GLU A 36 19.27 -1.33 -6.38
C GLU A 36 17.83 -0.93 -6.07
N LEU A 37 17.62 0.11 -5.26
CA LEU A 37 16.30 0.68 -5.02
C LEU A 37 15.66 1.17 -6.32
N SER A 38 16.39 1.89 -7.18
CA SER A 38 15.87 2.38 -8.47
C SER A 38 15.53 1.26 -9.46
N LYS A 39 16.32 0.18 -9.49
CA LYS A 39 16.01 -1.01 -10.31
C LYS A 39 14.67 -1.65 -9.93
N LEU A 40 14.29 -1.56 -8.66
CA LEU A 40 13.00 -2.05 -8.17
C LEU A 40 11.90 -0.99 -8.33
N SER A 41 12.16 0.24 -7.90
CA SER A 41 11.12 1.28 -7.79
C SER A 41 10.61 1.73 -9.14
N VAL A 42 11.46 1.90 -10.16
CA VAL A 42 11.02 2.39 -11.48
C VAL A 42 10.04 1.43 -12.16
N PRO A 43 10.31 0.11 -12.28
CA PRO A 43 9.31 -0.81 -12.80
C PRO A 43 8.03 -0.87 -11.95
N VAL A 44 8.13 -0.75 -10.61
CA VAL A 44 6.95 -0.70 -9.74
C VAL A 44 6.09 0.53 -10.07
N MET A 45 6.70 1.72 -10.21
CA MET A 45 5.99 2.95 -10.57
C MET A 45 5.21 2.77 -11.87
N ILE A 46 5.86 2.22 -12.90
CA ILE A 46 5.22 1.96 -14.19
C ILE A 46 4.09 0.95 -14.03
N SER A 47 4.30 -0.15 -13.29
CA SER A 47 3.27 -1.15 -13.07
C SER A 47 2.05 -0.59 -12.35
N GLN A 48 2.25 0.29 -11.35
CA GLN A 48 1.13 0.91 -10.64
C GLN A 48 0.38 1.90 -11.53
N LEU A 49 1.07 2.66 -12.39
CA LEU A 49 0.43 3.48 -13.41
C LEU A 49 -0.39 2.65 -14.40
N MET A 50 0.09 1.47 -14.80
CA MET A 50 -0.68 0.55 -15.66
C MET A 50 -1.94 0.05 -14.95
N ASN A 51 -1.87 -0.32 -13.67
CA ASN A 51 -3.05 -0.74 -12.90
C ASN A 51 -4.07 0.39 -12.79
N PHE A 52 -3.60 1.62 -12.52
CA PHE A 52 -4.47 2.81 -12.48
C PHE A 52 -5.13 3.12 -13.83
N SER A 53 -4.38 2.96 -14.93
CA SER A 53 -4.87 3.22 -16.29
C SER A 53 -6.06 2.35 -16.68
N LEU A 54 -6.19 1.16 -16.10
CA LEU A 54 -7.26 0.23 -16.43
C LEU A 54 -8.65 0.76 -16.04
N SER A 55 -8.74 1.33 -14.83
CA SER A 55 -9.93 2.03 -14.37
C SER A 55 -10.21 3.28 -15.20
N LEU A 56 -9.16 4.05 -15.53
CA LEU A 56 -9.27 5.26 -16.35
C LEU A 56 -9.90 4.98 -17.72
N VAL A 57 -9.43 3.93 -18.41
CA VAL A 57 -9.96 3.53 -19.72
C VAL A 57 -11.46 3.23 -19.62
N SER A 58 -11.88 2.42 -18.66
CA SER A 58 -13.29 2.06 -18.47
C SER A 58 -14.17 3.29 -18.20
N THR A 59 -13.69 4.23 -17.37
CA THR A 59 -14.38 5.51 -17.12
C THR A 59 -14.49 6.37 -18.38
N ILE A 60 -13.43 6.47 -19.19
CA ILE A 60 -13.44 7.25 -20.44
C ILE A 60 -14.50 6.70 -21.40
N PHE A 61 -14.52 5.39 -21.62
CA PHE A 61 -15.46 4.75 -22.53
C PHE A 61 -16.92 4.94 -22.08
N CYS A 62 -17.22 4.73 -20.81
CA CYS A 62 -18.56 4.95 -20.26
C CYS A 62 -18.97 6.43 -20.20
N GLY A 63 -18.00 7.35 -20.09
CA GLY A 63 -18.25 8.79 -20.17
C GLY A 63 -18.88 9.24 -21.49
N HIS A 64 -18.66 8.50 -22.57
CA HIS A 64 -19.27 8.78 -23.88
C HIS A 64 -20.70 8.26 -24.01
N LEU A 65 -21.17 7.41 -23.08
CA LEU A 65 -22.55 6.90 -23.08
C LEU A 65 -23.53 7.92 -22.48
N GLY A 66 -23.11 8.65 -21.45
CA GLY A 66 -23.93 9.65 -20.79
C GLY A 66 -23.46 9.98 -19.38
N LYS A 67 -24.06 11.01 -18.77
CA LYS A 67 -23.69 11.50 -17.43
C LYS A 67 -24.07 10.48 -16.34
N THR A 68 -25.24 9.86 -16.47
CA THR A 68 -25.76 8.89 -15.49
C THR A 68 -24.94 7.60 -15.50
N GLU A 69 -24.55 7.13 -16.70
CA GLU A 69 -23.68 5.97 -16.91
C GLU A 69 -22.30 6.19 -16.31
N LEU A 70 -21.70 7.37 -16.57
CA LEU A 70 -20.42 7.74 -15.99
C LEU A 70 -20.46 7.77 -14.46
N ALA A 71 -21.51 8.36 -13.88
CA ALA A 71 -21.71 8.41 -12.44
C ALA A 71 -21.86 7.00 -11.83
N GLY A 72 -22.69 6.15 -12.46
CA GLY A 72 -22.91 4.77 -12.03
C GLY A 72 -21.63 3.93 -12.06
N VAL A 73 -20.84 4.04 -13.13
CA VAL A 73 -19.57 3.31 -13.28
C VAL A 73 -18.51 3.81 -12.31
N SER A 74 -18.36 5.12 -12.17
CA SER A 74 -17.39 5.70 -11.23
C SER A 74 -17.69 5.27 -9.79
N LEU A 75 -18.97 5.29 -9.42
CA LEU A 75 -19.42 4.81 -8.11
C LEU A 75 -19.20 3.30 -7.93
N ALA A 76 -19.42 2.50 -8.98
CA ALA A 76 -19.16 1.06 -8.94
C ALA A 76 -17.68 0.75 -8.73
N ILE A 77 -16.80 1.44 -9.45
CA ILE A 77 -15.34 1.31 -9.30
C ILE A 77 -14.92 1.69 -7.88
N ALA A 78 -15.45 2.80 -7.33
CA ALA A 78 -15.20 3.21 -5.95
C ALA A 78 -15.63 2.13 -4.95
N VAL A 79 -16.86 1.59 -5.08
CA VAL A 79 -17.37 0.50 -4.22
C VAL A 79 -16.46 -0.73 -4.31
N ILE A 80 -16.10 -1.18 -5.53
CA ILE A 80 -15.20 -2.32 -5.75
C ILE A 80 -13.83 -2.09 -5.10
N ASN A 81 -13.27 -0.89 -5.22
CA ASN A 81 -11.98 -0.54 -4.64
C ASN A 81 -12.03 -0.54 -3.11
N VAL A 82 -13.06 0.08 -2.53
CA VAL A 82 -13.26 0.20 -1.08
C VAL A 82 -13.51 -1.16 -0.44
N THR A 83 -14.43 -1.96 -0.98
CA THR A 83 -14.91 -3.19 -0.32
C THR A 83 -14.29 -4.47 -0.86
N GLY A 84 -13.40 -4.39 -1.85
CA GLY A 84 -12.78 -5.54 -2.50
C GLY A 84 -11.29 -5.37 -2.69
N ILE A 85 -10.86 -4.55 -3.65
CA ILE A 85 -9.46 -4.46 -4.09
C ILE A 85 -8.53 -4.02 -2.95
N SER A 86 -8.93 -3.04 -2.15
CA SER A 86 -8.15 -2.55 -1.00
C SER A 86 -7.97 -3.65 0.07
N ILE A 87 -9.01 -4.46 0.32
CA ILE A 87 -8.97 -5.58 1.25
C ILE A 87 -8.00 -6.66 0.76
N GLY A 88 -8.10 -7.05 -0.51
CA GLY A 88 -7.22 -8.05 -1.12
C GLY A 88 -5.76 -7.61 -1.11
N SER A 89 -5.48 -6.39 -1.59
CA SER A 89 -4.14 -5.79 -1.52
C SER A 89 -3.64 -5.69 -0.08
N GLY A 90 -4.52 -5.28 0.83
CA GLY A 90 -4.31 -5.21 2.26
C GLY A 90 -3.81 -6.52 2.87
N LEU A 91 -4.59 -7.58 2.72
CA LEU A 91 -4.27 -8.91 3.27
C LEU A 91 -3.05 -9.52 2.59
N ALA A 92 -2.86 -9.27 1.29
CA ALA A 92 -1.69 -9.70 0.56
C ALA A 92 -0.39 -9.02 1.07
N SER A 93 -0.49 -7.87 1.76
CA SER A 93 0.68 -7.15 2.29
C SER A 93 1.48 -7.89 3.37
N ALA A 94 0.94 -8.94 3.96
CA ALA A 94 1.74 -9.86 4.77
C ALA A 94 2.87 -10.52 3.95
N CYS A 95 2.68 -10.75 2.66
CA CYS A 95 3.71 -11.27 1.77
C CYS A 95 4.90 -10.31 1.61
N ASP A 96 4.69 -8.98 1.73
CA ASP A 96 5.81 -8.02 1.68
C ASP A 96 6.80 -8.24 2.83
N THR A 97 6.33 -8.77 3.97
CA THR A 97 7.20 -9.15 5.09
C THR A 97 7.68 -10.58 4.95
N LEU A 98 6.74 -11.53 4.82
CA LEU A 98 7.06 -12.94 4.95
C LEU A 98 7.88 -13.46 3.76
N VAL A 99 7.55 -13.04 2.54
CA VAL A 99 8.29 -13.47 1.35
C VAL A 99 9.66 -12.80 1.27
N SER A 100 9.77 -11.49 1.53
CA SER A 100 11.06 -10.80 1.51
C SER A 100 12.03 -11.35 2.57
N GLN A 101 11.57 -11.50 3.81
CA GLN A 101 12.41 -12.04 4.90
C GLN A 101 12.83 -13.49 4.63
N THR A 102 11.91 -14.31 4.11
CA THR A 102 12.21 -15.71 3.78
C THR A 102 13.12 -15.84 2.54
N PHE A 103 13.00 -14.93 1.58
CA PHE A 103 13.90 -14.86 0.43
C PHE A 103 15.30 -14.44 0.86
N GLY A 104 15.40 -13.42 1.72
CA GLY A 104 16.66 -12.96 2.30
C GLY A 104 17.38 -14.01 3.15
N SER A 105 16.63 -14.89 3.84
CA SER A 105 17.21 -15.99 4.61
C SER A 105 17.63 -17.21 3.77
N HIS A 106 17.40 -17.16 2.45
CA HIS A 106 17.60 -18.27 1.52
C HIS A 106 16.74 -19.53 1.78
N ASN A 107 15.70 -19.45 2.62
CA ASN A 107 14.75 -20.56 2.82
C ASN A 107 13.70 -20.60 1.71
N LEU A 108 14.14 -20.84 0.47
CA LEU A 108 13.36 -20.60 -0.74
C LEU A 108 12.07 -21.44 -0.82
N LEU A 109 12.07 -22.70 -0.39
CA LEU A 109 10.87 -23.56 -0.43
C LEU A 109 9.76 -23.08 0.52
N LYS A 110 10.13 -22.43 1.64
CA LYS A 110 9.15 -21.86 2.57
C LYS A 110 8.36 -20.71 1.93
N ILE A 111 8.90 -20.03 0.92
CA ILE A 111 8.16 -19.02 0.14
C ILE A 111 6.92 -19.64 -0.49
N GLY A 112 7.02 -20.84 -1.07
CA GLY A 112 5.88 -21.54 -1.66
C GLY A 112 4.80 -21.87 -0.63
N VAL A 113 5.19 -22.29 0.57
CA VAL A 113 4.25 -22.56 1.66
C VAL A 113 3.51 -21.29 2.11
N ILE A 114 4.24 -20.16 2.22
CA ILE A 114 3.65 -18.84 2.53
C ILE A 114 2.65 -18.45 1.45
N LEU A 115 3.01 -18.62 0.17
CA LEU A 115 2.13 -18.29 -0.95
C LEU A 115 0.85 -19.14 -0.95
N GLN A 116 0.96 -20.45 -0.74
CA GLN A 116 -0.20 -21.35 -0.62
C GLN A 116 -1.15 -20.93 0.51
N ARG A 117 -0.58 -20.60 1.67
CA ARG A 117 -1.34 -20.10 2.82
C ARG A 117 -2.06 -18.80 2.48
N ALA A 118 -1.37 -17.87 1.83
CA ALA A 118 -1.92 -16.60 1.39
C ALA A 118 -3.09 -16.80 0.42
N ILE A 119 -2.95 -17.70 -0.58
CA ILE A 119 -4.02 -18.03 -1.54
C ILE A 119 -5.29 -18.45 -0.80
N LEU A 120 -5.18 -19.40 0.15
CA LEU A 120 -6.34 -19.89 0.90
C LEU A 120 -7.01 -18.78 1.72
N ILE A 121 -6.21 -17.96 2.40
CA ILE A 121 -6.73 -16.86 3.24
C ILE A 121 -7.42 -15.79 2.39
N LEU A 122 -6.82 -15.40 1.26
CA LEU A 122 -7.38 -14.37 0.38
C LEU A 122 -8.65 -14.85 -0.31
N LEU A 123 -8.70 -16.09 -0.79
CA LEU A 123 -9.92 -16.65 -1.36
C LEU A 123 -11.06 -16.72 -0.33
N LEU A 124 -10.76 -17.01 0.93
CA LEU A 124 -11.74 -16.92 2.01
C LEU A 124 -12.21 -15.48 2.26
N ALA A 125 -11.34 -14.49 2.10
CA ALA A 125 -11.70 -13.08 2.26
C ALA A 125 -12.63 -12.58 1.14
N CYS A 126 -12.75 -13.28 0.00
CA CYS A 126 -13.72 -12.92 -1.03
C CYS A 126 -15.18 -13.03 -0.54
N PHE A 127 -15.51 -13.98 0.34
CA PHE A 127 -16.87 -14.19 0.83
C PHE A 127 -17.46 -12.98 1.58
N PRO A 128 -16.80 -12.38 2.59
CA PRO A 128 -17.30 -11.17 3.23
C PRO A 128 -17.33 -9.97 2.27
N CYS A 129 -16.41 -9.88 1.31
CA CYS A 129 -16.46 -8.84 0.28
C CYS A 129 -17.72 -8.97 -0.59
N TRP A 130 -18.02 -10.19 -1.06
CA TRP A 130 -19.23 -10.48 -1.83
C TRP A 130 -20.52 -10.22 -1.04
N ALA A 131 -20.53 -10.51 0.27
CA ALA A 131 -21.67 -10.21 1.14
C ALA A 131 -22.06 -8.73 1.10
N ILE A 132 -21.07 -7.83 1.04
CA ILE A 132 -21.27 -6.38 0.93
C ILE A 132 -21.65 -6.01 -0.52
N LEU A 133 -20.92 -6.50 -1.53
CA LEU A 133 -21.12 -6.16 -2.94
C LEU A 133 -22.49 -6.58 -3.51
N ILE A 134 -23.11 -7.64 -2.99
CA ILE A 134 -24.47 -8.03 -3.38
C ILE A 134 -25.51 -6.99 -2.94
N ASN A 135 -25.20 -6.22 -1.89
CA ASN A 135 -26.07 -5.22 -1.28
C ASN A 135 -25.74 -3.78 -1.68
N THR A 136 -24.96 -3.57 -2.75
CA THR A 136 -24.53 -2.23 -3.20
C THR A 136 -25.70 -1.28 -3.43
N GLU A 137 -26.73 -1.65 -4.19
CA GLU A 137 -27.89 -0.78 -4.47
C GLU A 137 -28.63 -0.38 -3.19
N PRO A 138 -29.06 -1.31 -2.31
CA PRO A 138 -29.63 -0.97 -1.01
C PRO A 138 -28.77 -0.01 -0.18
N ILE A 139 -27.45 -0.24 -0.13
CA ILE A 139 -26.52 0.61 0.61
C ILE A 139 -26.49 2.01 0.01
N LEU A 140 -26.42 2.12 -1.31
CA LEU A 140 -26.38 3.41 -2.02
C LEU A 140 -27.69 4.19 -1.89
N LEU A 141 -28.84 3.51 -1.95
CA LEU A 141 -30.14 4.12 -1.70
C LEU A 141 -30.26 4.61 -0.26
N ALA A 142 -29.73 3.87 0.72
CA ALA A 142 -29.74 4.28 2.13
C ALA A 142 -28.93 5.56 2.37
N VAL A 143 -27.85 5.79 1.61
CA VAL A 143 -27.08 7.05 1.63
C VAL A 143 -27.61 8.10 0.65
N ARG A 144 -28.85 7.91 0.14
CA ARG A 144 -29.60 8.84 -0.71
C ARG A 144 -28.99 9.10 -2.09
N GLN A 145 -28.32 8.11 -2.69
CA GLN A 145 -27.97 8.18 -4.12
C GLN A 145 -29.21 8.11 -5.00
N GLU A 146 -29.10 8.67 -6.22
CA GLU A 146 -30.16 8.57 -7.22
C GLU A 146 -30.45 7.09 -7.55
N PRO A 147 -31.72 6.66 -7.61
CA PRO A 147 -32.06 5.26 -7.87
C PRO A 147 -31.46 4.69 -9.15
N GLU A 148 -31.42 5.46 -10.24
CA GLU A 148 -30.87 5.00 -11.51
C GLU A 148 -29.35 4.77 -11.44
N VAL A 149 -28.62 5.69 -10.80
CA VAL A 149 -27.17 5.56 -10.56
C VAL A 149 -26.88 4.36 -9.65
N ALA A 150 -27.67 4.17 -8.59
CA ALA A 150 -27.53 3.04 -7.67
C ALA A 150 -27.76 1.70 -8.39
N ARG A 151 -28.76 1.62 -9.27
CA ARG A 151 -29.06 0.43 -10.09
C ARG A 151 -27.94 0.11 -11.07
N LEU A 152 -27.45 1.11 -11.81
CA LEU A 152 -26.32 0.94 -12.74
C LEU A 152 -25.06 0.50 -12.01
N CYS A 153 -24.80 1.09 -10.84
CA CYS A 153 -23.68 0.73 -9.99
C CYS A 153 -23.77 -0.75 -9.56
N GLN A 154 -24.94 -1.18 -9.06
CA GLN A 154 -25.16 -2.56 -8.65
C GLN A 154 -25.02 -3.57 -9.79
N MET A 155 -25.50 -3.22 -11.00
CA MET A 155 -25.33 -4.04 -12.20
C MET A 155 -23.84 -4.22 -12.51
N TYR A 156 -23.07 -3.13 -12.55
CA TYR A 156 -21.63 -3.17 -12.81
C TYR A 156 -20.91 -4.01 -11.76
N VAL A 157 -21.21 -3.79 -10.47
CA VAL A 157 -20.64 -4.55 -9.36
C VAL A 157 -20.93 -6.04 -9.47
N LYS A 158 -22.19 -6.45 -9.74
CA LYS A 158 -22.56 -7.86 -9.88
C LYS A 158 -21.80 -8.56 -11.01
N ILE A 159 -21.59 -7.86 -12.13
CA ILE A 159 -20.80 -8.39 -13.26
C ILE A 159 -19.33 -8.55 -12.87
N PHE A 160 -18.76 -7.61 -12.10
CA PHE A 160 -17.36 -7.66 -11.68
C PHE A 160 -17.09 -8.69 -10.58
N MET A 161 -18.07 -8.99 -9.71
CA MET A 161 -17.89 -9.86 -8.54
C MET A 161 -17.10 -11.17 -8.79
N PRO A 162 -17.34 -11.95 -9.87
CA PRO A 162 -16.59 -13.18 -10.15
C PRO A 162 -15.10 -12.96 -10.41
N ALA A 163 -14.69 -11.75 -10.80
CA ALA A 163 -13.31 -11.39 -11.05
C ALA A 163 -12.52 -11.02 -9.78
N LEU A 164 -13.20 -10.80 -8.65
CA LEU A 164 -12.56 -10.42 -7.39
C LEU A 164 -11.49 -11.45 -6.91
N PRO A 165 -11.72 -12.77 -6.97
CA PRO A 165 -10.68 -13.76 -6.69
C PRO A 165 -9.46 -13.63 -7.62
N ALA A 166 -9.67 -13.33 -8.91
CA ALA A 166 -8.57 -13.14 -9.86
C ALA A 166 -7.72 -11.92 -9.50
N ALA A 167 -8.36 -10.79 -9.14
CA ALA A 167 -7.67 -9.61 -8.65
C ALA A 167 -6.80 -9.91 -7.41
N PHE A 168 -7.32 -10.75 -6.50
CA PHE A 168 -6.57 -11.17 -5.30
C PHE A 168 -5.39 -12.07 -5.66
N MET A 169 -5.55 -12.98 -6.62
CA MET A 169 -4.46 -13.83 -7.11
C MET A 169 -3.37 -13.00 -7.80
N TYR A 170 -3.75 -12.05 -8.66
CA TYR A 170 -2.80 -11.12 -9.27
C TYR A 170 -2.02 -10.31 -8.22
N SER A 171 -2.70 -9.84 -7.17
CA SER A 171 -2.04 -9.17 -6.03
C SER A 171 -1.02 -10.07 -5.31
N LEU A 172 -1.30 -11.37 -5.18
CA LEU A 172 -0.34 -12.32 -4.60
C LEU A 172 0.83 -12.63 -5.54
N GLU A 173 0.56 -12.86 -6.83
CA GLU A 173 1.58 -13.14 -7.84
C GLU A 173 2.55 -11.97 -8.00
N THR A 174 2.02 -10.74 -8.01
CA THR A 174 2.84 -9.53 -8.05
C THR A 174 3.76 -9.46 -6.83
N ARG A 175 3.22 -9.60 -5.61
CA ARG A 175 4.04 -9.58 -4.39
C ARG A 175 5.03 -10.73 -4.34
N TYR A 176 4.65 -11.93 -4.79
CA TYR A 176 5.53 -13.08 -4.86
C TYR A 176 6.77 -12.79 -5.73
N LEU A 177 6.58 -12.22 -6.92
CA LEU A 177 7.70 -11.87 -7.80
C LEU A 177 8.50 -10.67 -7.29
N GLN A 178 7.82 -9.62 -6.84
CA GLN A 178 8.42 -8.36 -6.42
C GLN A 178 9.35 -8.53 -5.22
N ASN A 179 8.96 -9.34 -4.23
CA ASN A 179 9.78 -9.61 -3.05
C ASN A 179 11.02 -10.46 -3.37
N GLN A 180 11.07 -11.10 -4.54
CA GLN A 180 12.25 -11.79 -5.09
C GLN A 180 13.08 -10.90 -6.04
N GLY A 181 12.71 -9.63 -6.20
CA GLY A 181 13.38 -8.68 -7.09
C GLY A 181 12.97 -8.78 -8.57
N ILE A 182 11.87 -9.48 -8.89
CA ILE A 182 11.38 -9.70 -10.25
C ILE A 182 10.13 -8.84 -10.48
N ILE A 183 10.23 -7.77 -11.29
CA ILE A 183 9.15 -6.75 -11.37
C ILE A 183 8.65 -6.51 -12.80
N TRP A 184 9.55 -6.50 -13.78
CA TRP A 184 9.19 -6.29 -15.20
C TRP A 184 8.03 -7.14 -15.75
N PRO A 185 7.81 -8.40 -15.33
CA PRO A 185 6.66 -9.17 -15.80
C PRO A 185 5.32 -8.50 -15.51
N GLN A 186 5.21 -7.78 -14.39
CA GLN A 186 4.00 -7.06 -13.98
C GLN A 186 3.75 -5.86 -14.88
N VAL A 187 4.82 -5.12 -15.25
CA VAL A 187 4.75 -4.00 -16.20
C VAL A 187 4.26 -4.47 -17.56
N ILE A 188 4.84 -5.56 -18.08
CA ILE A 188 4.46 -6.13 -19.38
C ILE A 188 3.01 -6.62 -19.34
N THR A 189 2.61 -7.30 -18.26
CA THR A 189 1.23 -7.75 -18.06
C THR A 189 0.27 -6.57 -18.04
N GLY A 190 0.55 -5.54 -17.24
CA GLY A 190 -0.27 -4.33 -17.17
C GLY A 190 -0.41 -3.64 -18.53
N PHE A 191 0.68 -3.51 -19.29
CA PHE A 191 0.63 -2.90 -20.63
C PHE A 191 -0.24 -3.71 -21.60
N VAL A 192 -0.02 -5.02 -21.68
CA VAL A 192 -0.79 -5.92 -22.56
C VAL A 192 -2.27 -5.91 -22.19
N VAL A 193 -2.59 -6.00 -20.90
CA VAL A 193 -3.98 -6.00 -20.44
C VAL A 193 -4.65 -4.65 -20.68
N ASN A 194 -3.96 -3.52 -20.51
CA ASN A 194 -4.55 -2.21 -20.84
C ASN A 194 -4.92 -2.10 -22.33
N LEU A 195 -4.05 -2.58 -23.23
CA LEU A 195 -4.33 -2.60 -24.67
C LEU A 195 -5.55 -3.48 -24.98
N LEU A 196 -5.60 -4.68 -24.40
CA LEU A 196 -6.73 -5.58 -24.54
C LEU A 196 -8.00 -4.98 -23.94
N ASN A 197 -7.92 -4.31 -22.79
CA ASN A 197 -9.05 -3.68 -22.14
C ASN A 197 -9.64 -2.55 -22.99
N ALA A 198 -8.81 -1.71 -23.61
CA ALA A 198 -9.26 -0.68 -24.54
C ALA A 198 -9.96 -1.29 -25.78
N LEU A 199 -9.39 -2.37 -26.33
CA LEU A 199 -9.98 -3.09 -27.45
C LEU A 199 -11.33 -3.73 -27.08
N ILE A 200 -11.41 -4.40 -25.93
CA ILE A 200 -12.63 -5.05 -25.45
C ILE A 200 -13.69 -3.98 -25.17
N ASN A 201 -13.36 -2.89 -24.48
CA ASN A 201 -14.27 -1.76 -24.25
C ASN A 201 -14.80 -1.20 -25.59
N TYR A 202 -13.95 -1.01 -26.59
CA TYR A 202 -14.39 -0.58 -27.92
C TYR A 202 -15.41 -1.57 -28.53
N ILE A 203 -15.10 -2.88 -28.53
CA ILE A 203 -15.96 -3.91 -29.14
C ILE A 203 -17.31 -4.01 -28.41
N VAL A 204 -17.30 -4.01 -27.07
CA VAL A 204 -18.52 -4.21 -26.28
C VAL A 204 -19.44 -2.98 -26.29
N LEU A 205 -18.89 -1.77 -26.39
CA LEU A 205 -19.70 -0.54 -26.43
C LEU A 205 -20.20 -0.21 -27.84
N PHE A 206 -19.36 -0.34 -28.88
CA PHE A 206 -19.71 0.16 -30.22
C PHE A 206 -20.34 -0.92 -31.12
N PRO A 207 -19.64 -2.02 -31.51
CA PRO A 207 -20.27 -3.12 -32.25
C PRO A 207 -21.41 -3.81 -31.50
N LEU A 208 -21.23 -4.13 -30.21
CA LEU A 208 -22.18 -4.96 -29.46
C LEU A 208 -23.24 -4.16 -28.69
N ASN A 209 -23.06 -2.84 -28.53
CA ASN A 209 -23.99 -1.94 -27.83
C ASN A 209 -24.41 -2.43 -26.44
N LEU A 210 -23.49 -3.03 -25.68
CA LEU A 210 -23.75 -3.56 -24.33
C LEU A 210 -23.68 -2.50 -23.23
N GLY A 211 -23.37 -1.25 -23.58
CA GLY A 211 -23.32 -0.10 -22.67
C GLY A 211 -22.46 -0.34 -21.43
N VAL A 212 -22.95 0.11 -20.27
CA VAL A 212 -22.28 -0.01 -18.96
C VAL A 212 -21.98 -1.47 -18.58
N ALA A 213 -22.89 -2.41 -18.89
CA ALA A 213 -22.67 -3.83 -18.63
C ALA A 213 -21.49 -4.38 -19.44
N GLY A 214 -21.35 -3.93 -20.69
CA GLY A 214 -20.19 -4.26 -21.53
C GLY A 214 -18.87 -3.82 -20.92
N SER A 215 -18.80 -2.58 -20.40
CA SER A 215 -17.60 -2.08 -19.73
C SER A 215 -17.28 -2.88 -18.45
N ALA A 216 -18.31 -3.25 -17.68
CA ALA A 216 -18.13 -4.12 -16.51
C ALA A 216 -17.53 -5.49 -16.88
N ILE A 217 -17.99 -6.09 -17.99
CA ILE A 217 -17.44 -7.33 -18.55
C ILE A 217 -15.99 -7.13 -18.97
N ALA A 218 -15.69 -6.03 -19.67
CA ALA A 218 -14.33 -5.70 -20.10
C ALA A 218 -13.37 -5.61 -18.89
N ASN A 219 -13.83 -4.98 -17.81
CA ASN A 219 -13.07 -4.86 -16.57
C ASN A 219 -12.88 -6.22 -15.87
N ALA A 220 -13.95 -7.03 -15.78
CA ALA A 220 -13.86 -8.37 -15.21
C ALA A 220 -12.88 -9.28 -15.98
N ILE A 221 -12.93 -9.25 -17.32
CA ILE A 221 -11.99 -9.99 -18.17
C ILE A 221 -10.56 -9.52 -17.94
N SER A 222 -10.33 -8.20 -17.80
CA SER A 222 -9.00 -7.66 -17.52
C SER A 222 -8.35 -8.25 -16.27
N GLU A 223 -9.10 -8.38 -15.16
CA GLU A 223 -8.57 -8.96 -13.92
C GLU A 223 -8.19 -10.44 -14.10
N PHE A 224 -9.00 -11.21 -14.83
CA PHE A 224 -8.64 -12.58 -15.20
C PHE A 224 -7.41 -12.64 -16.10
N LEU A 225 -7.28 -11.70 -17.06
CA LEU A 225 -6.11 -11.62 -17.92
C LEU A 225 -4.85 -11.21 -17.13
N MET A 226 -4.96 -10.29 -16.18
CA MET A 226 -3.85 -9.90 -15.30
C MET A 226 -3.30 -11.10 -14.53
N ALA A 227 -4.18 -11.83 -13.83
CA ALA A 227 -3.78 -13.05 -13.12
C ALA A 227 -3.28 -14.15 -14.09
N GLY A 228 -4.02 -14.42 -15.16
CA GLY A 228 -3.69 -15.50 -16.09
C GLY A 228 -2.37 -15.31 -16.83
N ILE A 229 -2.08 -14.09 -17.32
CA ILE A 229 -0.84 -13.78 -18.04
C ILE A 229 0.35 -13.86 -17.07
N LEU A 230 0.24 -13.26 -15.88
CA LEU A 230 1.33 -13.25 -14.91
C LEU A 230 1.61 -14.67 -14.37
N PHE A 231 0.58 -15.44 -14.05
CA PHE A 231 0.69 -16.86 -13.71
C PHE A 231 1.40 -17.67 -14.82
N THR A 232 0.94 -17.51 -16.07
CA THR A 232 1.54 -18.20 -17.23
C THR A 232 3.02 -17.84 -17.37
N TYR A 233 3.38 -16.58 -17.16
CA TYR A 233 4.77 -16.13 -17.18
C TYR A 233 5.62 -16.82 -16.08
N ILE A 234 5.10 -16.91 -14.85
CA ILE A 234 5.77 -17.58 -13.71
C ILE A 234 6.06 -19.05 -14.03
N ILE A 235 5.10 -19.75 -14.66
CA ILE A 235 5.25 -21.15 -15.05
C ILE A 235 6.23 -21.29 -16.21
N TRP A 236 6.01 -20.54 -17.29
CA TRP A 236 6.80 -20.64 -18.53
C TRP A 236 8.29 -20.32 -18.32
N LYS A 237 8.61 -19.30 -17.53
CA LYS A 237 10.00 -18.96 -17.18
C LYS A 237 10.59 -19.84 -16.08
N GLY A 238 9.79 -20.73 -15.47
CA GLY A 238 10.25 -21.62 -14.41
C GLY A 238 10.65 -20.90 -13.12
N LEU A 239 10.14 -19.69 -12.86
CA LEU A 239 10.50 -18.88 -11.69
C LEU A 239 10.09 -19.55 -10.37
N HIS A 240 9.05 -20.37 -10.43
CA HIS A 240 8.55 -21.15 -9.30
C HIS A 240 9.44 -22.34 -8.92
N LYS A 241 10.34 -22.81 -9.79
CA LYS A 241 11.07 -24.08 -9.60
C LYS A 241 11.91 -24.12 -8.31
N ALA A 242 12.51 -23.00 -7.93
CA ALA A 242 13.35 -22.92 -6.73
C ALA A 242 12.55 -22.66 -5.43
N THR A 243 11.32 -22.17 -5.55
CA THR A 243 10.56 -21.62 -4.41
C THR A 243 9.24 -22.33 -4.15
N TRP A 244 8.76 -23.15 -5.10
CA TRP A 244 7.50 -23.88 -5.01
C TRP A 244 7.72 -25.38 -5.18
N GLY A 245 7.69 -26.11 -4.06
CA GLY A 245 7.81 -27.57 -4.03
C GLY A 245 6.51 -28.35 -4.34
N GLY A 246 5.44 -27.67 -4.74
CA GLY A 246 4.10 -28.26 -4.83
C GLY A 246 3.23 -27.95 -3.61
N TRP A 247 1.95 -28.29 -3.69
CA TRP A 247 1.01 -28.11 -2.57
C TRP A 247 1.44 -28.94 -1.36
N SER A 248 1.67 -28.29 -0.23
CA SER A 248 2.03 -28.91 1.04
C SER A 248 0.95 -28.67 2.09
N ARG A 249 0.78 -29.63 3.01
CA ARG A 249 -0.14 -29.48 4.16
C ARG A 249 0.31 -28.40 5.13
N GLU A 250 1.58 -28.00 5.08
CA GLU A 250 2.13 -26.89 5.87
C GLU A 250 1.43 -25.55 5.61
N CYS A 251 0.77 -25.38 4.45
CA CYS A 251 -0.01 -24.18 4.17
C CYS A 251 -1.22 -24.02 5.13
N LEU A 252 -1.68 -25.12 5.74
CA LEU A 252 -2.78 -25.12 6.72
C LEU A 252 -2.29 -24.76 8.13
N GLN A 253 -0.99 -24.91 8.41
CA GLN A 253 -0.39 -24.52 9.69
C GLN A 253 -0.22 -23.01 9.78
N ASP A 254 -0.10 -22.49 11.00
CA ASP A 254 0.41 -21.14 11.28
C ASP A 254 -0.29 -19.99 10.50
N TRP A 255 -1.62 -20.08 10.34
CA TRP A 255 -2.41 -18.95 9.84
C TRP A 255 -2.36 -17.76 10.80
N GLY A 256 -2.14 -18.00 12.10
CA GLY A 256 -2.02 -16.96 13.12
C GLY A 256 -0.94 -15.94 12.77
N SER A 257 0.27 -16.39 12.43
CA SER A 257 1.37 -15.50 12.07
C SER A 257 1.11 -14.72 10.78
N TYR A 258 0.46 -15.33 9.79
CA TYR A 258 0.06 -14.62 8.57
C TYR A 258 -0.99 -13.55 8.87
N ILE A 259 -2.08 -13.91 9.57
CA ILE A 259 -3.19 -13.01 9.91
C ILE A 259 -2.73 -11.87 10.82
N HIS A 260 -1.78 -12.12 11.73
CA HIS A 260 -1.21 -11.10 12.61
C HIS A 260 -0.49 -9.98 11.85
N LEU A 261 0.02 -10.26 10.64
CA LEU A 261 0.60 -9.25 9.74
C LEU A 261 -0.44 -8.73 8.73
N ALA A 262 -1.27 -9.62 8.20
CA ALA A 262 -2.22 -9.33 7.12
C ALA A 262 -3.33 -8.37 7.56
N VAL A 263 -3.94 -8.59 8.73
CA VAL A 263 -5.04 -7.74 9.20
C VAL A 263 -4.56 -6.32 9.49
N PRO A 264 -3.46 -6.09 10.23
CA PRO A 264 -2.93 -4.74 10.37
C PRO A 264 -2.50 -4.11 9.05
N GLY A 265 -1.87 -4.87 8.14
CA GLY A 265 -1.50 -4.38 6.81
C GLY A 265 -2.71 -3.97 5.98
N MET A 266 -3.81 -4.74 6.07
CA MET A 266 -5.10 -4.40 5.47
C MET A 266 -5.68 -3.13 6.06
N VAL A 267 -5.73 -3.01 7.39
CA VAL A 267 -6.20 -1.80 8.06
C VAL A 267 -5.40 -0.57 7.65
N MET A 268 -4.06 -0.67 7.56
CA MET A 268 -3.21 0.44 7.12
C MET A 268 -3.64 0.98 5.75
N LEU A 269 -3.79 0.09 4.77
CA LEU A 269 -4.16 0.46 3.39
C LEU A 269 -5.62 0.91 3.28
N CYS A 270 -6.55 0.17 3.88
CA CYS A 270 -7.98 0.48 3.82
C CYS A 270 -8.30 1.84 4.45
N VAL A 271 -7.77 2.14 5.64
CA VAL A 271 -8.02 3.43 6.33
C VAL A 271 -7.61 4.62 5.46
N GLU A 272 -6.45 4.52 4.82
CA GLU A 272 -5.94 5.56 3.93
C GLU A 272 -6.84 5.73 2.70
N TRP A 273 -7.11 4.64 1.98
CA TRP A 273 -7.93 4.66 0.76
C TRP A 273 -9.37 5.11 1.03
N TRP A 274 -10.00 4.57 2.06
CA TRP A 274 -11.38 4.89 2.41
C TRP A 274 -11.54 6.36 2.79
N THR A 275 -10.52 6.99 3.40
CA THR A 275 -10.61 8.40 3.75
C THR A 275 -10.71 9.29 2.51
N TYR A 276 -9.96 8.98 1.44
CA TYR A 276 -10.06 9.72 0.18
C TYR A 276 -11.43 9.56 -0.49
N GLU A 277 -11.99 8.35 -0.49
CA GLU A 277 -13.32 8.06 -1.05
C GLU A 277 -14.44 8.76 -0.27
N ILE A 278 -14.39 8.72 1.06
CA ILE A 278 -15.32 9.49 1.92
C ILE A 278 -15.19 11.00 1.63
N GLY A 279 -13.96 11.48 1.43
CA GLY A 279 -13.70 12.87 1.05
C GLY A 279 -14.41 13.30 -0.23
N GLY A 280 -14.40 12.45 -1.25
CA GLY A 280 -15.15 12.66 -2.49
C GLY A 280 -16.65 12.75 -2.26
N PHE A 281 -17.21 11.82 -1.48
CA PHE A 281 -18.63 11.84 -1.12
C PHE A 281 -19.02 13.13 -0.37
N LEU A 282 -18.22 13.55 0.61
CA LEU A 282 -18.47 14.77 1.37
C LEU A 282 -18.39 16.04 0.52
N ALA A 283 -17.49 16.08 -0.47
CA ALA A 283 -17.40 17.21 -1.41
C ALA A 283 -18.69 17.38 -2.22
N GLY A 284 -19.32 16.26 -2.62
CA GLY A 284 -20.61 16.24 -3.31
C GLY A 284 -21.78 16.79 -2.49
N LEU A 285 -21.68 16.80 -1.15
CA LEU A 285 -22.70 17.39 -0.28
C LEU A 285 -22.64 18.93 -0.23
N ILE A 286 -21.54 19.53 -0.67
CA ILE A 286 -21.37 20.99 -0.63
C ILE A 286 -21.93 21.63 -1.89
N ASN A 287 -21.33 21.34 -3.05
CA ASN A 287 -21.78 21.77 -4.38
C ASN A 287 -20.98 21.05 -5.48
N GLU A 288 -21.41 21.23 -6.73
CA GLU A 288 -20.79 20.61 -7.91
C GLU A 288 -19.34 21.07 -8.16
N VAL A 289 -19.02 22.32 -7.82
CA VAL A 289 -17.66 22.89 -8.00
C VAL A 289 -16.65 22.21 -7.07
N GLU A 290 -17.01 22.04 -5.79
CA GLU A 290 -16.18 21.36 -4.80
C GLU A 290 -15.98 19.88 -5.16
N LEU A 291 -17.03 19.20 -5.62
CA LEU A 291 -16.95 17.81 -6.07
C LEU A 291 -16.05 17.66 -7.32
N GLY A 292 -16.23 18.54 -8.30
CA GLY A 292 -15.40 18.57 -9.51
C GLY A 292 -13.93 18.82 -9.18
N ALA A 293 -13.65 19.80 -8.32
CA ALA A 293 -12.29 20.11 -7.90
C ALA A 293 -11.67 18.97 -7.09
N GLN A 294 -12.41 18.34 -6.17
CA GLN A 294 -11.94 17.18 -5.42
C GLN A 294 -11.59 16.01 -6.34
N SER A 295 -12.39 15.77 -7.37
CA SER A 295 -12.15 14.70 -8.34
C SER A 295 -10.84 14.94 -9.11
N VAL A 296 -10.61 16.16 -9.58
CA VAL A 296 -9.36 16.53 -10.28
C VAL A 296 -8.16 16.41 -9.35
N VAL A 297 -8.23 16.97 -8.15
CA VAL A 297 -7.12 16.93 -7.18
C VAL A 297 -6.84 15.49 -6.75
N TYR A 298 -7.86 14.65 -6.53
CA TYR A 298 -7.70 13.25 -6.19
C TYR A 298 -6.95 12.46 -7.29
N GLN A 299 -7.28 12.69 -8.56
CA GLN A 299 -6.58 12.03 -9.66
C GLN A 299 -5.13 12.48 -9.78
N LEU A 300 -4.87 13.78 -9.62
CA LEU A 300 -3.50 14.31 -9.57
C LEU A 300 -2.72 13.73 -8.39
N ALA A 301 -3.36 13.61 -7.22
CA ALA A 301 -2.77 13.02 -6.02
C ALA A 301 -2.43 11.54 -6.24
N ASN A 302 -3.32 10.76 -6.85
CA ASN A 302 -3.08 9.35 -7.17
C ASN A 302 -1.87 9.18 -8.09
N VAL A 303 -1.80 9.94 -9.19
CA VAL A 303 -0.65 9.92 -10.10
C VAL A 303 0.62 10.33 -9.36
N ALA A 304 0.53 11.37 -8.52
CA ALA A 304 1.66 11.85 -7.76
C ALA A 304 2.20 10.81 -6.76
N TYR A 305 1.30 10.08 -6.11
CA TYR A 305 1.61 9.06 -5.10
C TYR A 305 2.31 7.83 -5.69
N MET A 306 2.11 7.50 -6.98
CA MET A 306 2.75 6.33 -7.60
C MET A 306 4.28 6.38 -7.55
N PHE A 307 4.86 7.59 -7.60
CA PHE A 307 6.30 7.79 -7.55
C PHE A 307 6.90 7.41 -6.18
N PRO A 308 6.52 8.04 -5.05
CA PRO A 308 7.01 7.62 -3.74
C PRO A 308 6.56 6.21 -3.35
N LEU A 309 5.39 5.75 -3.82
CA LEU A 309 4.94 4.36 -3.60
C LEU A 309 5.93 3.34 -4.18
N GLY A 310 6.51 3.60 -5.36
CA GLY A 310 7.55 2.75 -5.93
C GLY A 310 8.76 2.57 -5.01
N PHE A 311 9.21 3.66 -4.37
CA PHE A 311 10.29 3.59 -3.38
C PHE A 311 9.84 2.96 -2.06
N SER A 312 8.60 3.21 -1.60
CA SER A 312 8.01 2.54 -0.43
C SER A 312 8.06 1.02 -0.59
N ILE A 313 7.65 0.52 -1.75
CA ILE A 313 7.66 -0.88 -2.10
C ILE A 313 9.10 -1.41 -2.18
N ALA A 314 10.00 -0.74 -2.92
CA ALA A 314 11.39 -1.15 -3.06
C ALA A 314 12.11 -1.18 -1.69
N GLY A 315 11.85 -0.20 -0.83
CA GLY A 315 12.34 -0.15 0.53
C GLY A 315 11.83 -1.31 1.38
N SER A 316 10.54 -1.67 1.25
CA SER A 316 9.95 -2.83 1.91
C SER A 316 10.68 -4.12 1.56
N VAL A 317 10.93 -4.35 0.26
CA VAL A 317 11.64 -5.53 -0.24
C VAL A 317 13.09 -5.56 0.26
N ARG A 318 13.84 -4.45 0.09
CA ARG A 318 15.27 -4.38 0.47
C ARG A 318 15.47 -4.53 1.97
N VAL A 319 14.65 -3.86 2.78
CA VAL A 319 14.68 -3.97 4.24
C VAL A 319 14.31 -5.38 4.68
N GLY A 320 13.24 -5.96 4.13
CA GLY A 320 12.81 -7.32 4.46
C GLY A 320 13.87 -8.37 4.11
N ASN A 321 14.45 -8.30 2.92
CA ASN A 321 15.53 -9.20 2.48
C ASN A 321 16.75 -9.09 3.39
N ALA A 322 17.21 -7.87 3.70
CA ALA A 322 18.37 -7.68 4.57
C ALA A 322 18.13 -8.19 6.00
N LEU A 323 16.94 -7.94 6.57
CA LEU A 323 16.57 -8.46 7.89
C LEU A 323 16.50 -9.99 7.90
N GLY A 324 15.93 -10.59 6.85
CA GLY A 324 15.87 -12.05 6.68
C GLY A 324 17.25 -12.71 6.58
N GLY A 325 18.19 -12.04 5.91
CA GLY A 325 19.58 -12.50 5.79
C GLY A 325 20.46 -12.26 7.02
N GLY A 326 19.94 -11.62 8.09
CA GLY A 326 20.74 -11.28 9.26
C GLY A 326 21.58 -10.00 9.09
N GLU A 327 21.40 -9.25 8.00
CA GLU A 327 22.21 -8.09 7.64
C GLU A 327 21.62 -6.78 8.21
N THR A 328 21.69 -6.60 9.53
CA THR A 328 21.06 -5.46 10.22
C THR A 328 21.50 -4.09 9.68
N GLU A 329 22.79 -3.89 9.39
CA GLU A 329 23.30 -2.60 8.89
C GLU A 329 22.84 -2.33 7.46
N GLN A 330 22.75 -3.36 6.62
CA GLN A 330 22.20 -3.25 5.27
C GLN A 330 20.71 -2.89 5.31
N ALA A 331 19.95 -3.44 6.26
CA ALA A 331 18.55 -3.07 6.46
C ALA A 331 18.39 -1.58 6.84
N LYS A 332 19.23 -1.07 7.75
CA LYS A 332 19.27 0.37 8.10
C LYS A 332 19.63 1.25 6.91
N LEU A 333 20.63 0.83 6.13
CA LEU A 333 21.04 1.56 4.92
C LEU A 333 19.88 1.64 3.91
N SER A 334 19.24 0.50 3.64
CA SER A 334 18.10 0.39 2.72
C SER A 334 16.94 1.28 3.17
N ALA A 335 16.61 1.29 4.46
CA ALA A 335 15.58 2.14 5.03
C ALA A 335 15.88 3.64 4.84
N LYS A 336 17.11 4.07 5.16
CA LYS A 336 17.54 5.47 4.98
C LYS A 336 17.51 5.90 3.51
N MET A 337 18.03 5.05 2.61
CA MET A 337 18.10 5.37 1.18
C MET A 337 16.72 5.37 0.52
N SER A 338 15.83 4.45 0.92
CA SER A 338 14.44 4.42 0.44
C SER A 338 13.70 5.72 0.77
N MET A 339 13.83 6.19 2.02
CA MET A 339 13.22 7.45 2.46
C MET A 339 13.83 8.65 1.73
N PHE A 340 15.16 8.70 1.61
CA PHE A 340 15.86 9.76 0.87
C PHE A 340 15.40 9.84 -0.60
N CYS A 341 15.31 8.71 -1.30
CA CYS A 341 14.87 8.67 -2.70
C CYS A 341 13.40 9.07 -2.86
N ALA A 342 12.51 8.57 -1.99
CA ALA A 342 11.09 8.92 -2.02
C ALA A 342 10.89 10.44 -1.84
N VAL A 343 11.52 11.03 -0.83
CA VAL A 343 11.46 12.48 -0.58
C VAL A 343 12.06 13.27 -1.75
N SER A 344 13.20 12.84 -2.30
CA SER A 344 13.86 13.54 -3.41
C SER A 344 12.97 13.62 -4.65
N VAL A 345 12.36 12.50 -5.04
CA VAL A 345 11.45 12.48 -6.21
C VAL A 345 10.19 13.31 -5.93
N SER A 346 9.67 13.26 -4.70
CA SER A 346 8.50 14.04 -4.32
C SER A 346 8.76 15.55 -4.25
N ILE A 347 9.99 16.00 -3.98
CA ILE A 347 10.36 17.42 -4.11
C ILE A 347 10.26 17.87 -5.58
N CYS A 348 10.78 17.07 -6.51
CA CYS A 348 10.69 17.38 -7.94
C CYS A 348 9.24 17.45 -8.39
N LEU A 349 8.42 16.50 -7.95
CA LEU A 349 7.01 16.40 -8.29
C LEU A 349 6.16 17.51 -7.65
N SER A 350 6.43 17.84 -6.39
CA SER A 350 5.83 18.97 -5.68
C SER A 350 6.11 20.29 -6.41
N THR A 351 7.36 20.49 -6.84
CA THR A 351 7.76 21.67 -7.62
C THR A 351 7.04 21.73 -8.96
N LEU A 352 6.95 20.58 -9.66
CA LEU A 352 6.27 20.49 -10.95
C LEU A 352 4.77 20.79 -10.83
N ILE A 353 4.07 20.11 -9.91
CA ILE A 353 2.62 20.30 -9.70
C ILE A 353 2.34 21.71 -9.19
N GLY A 354 3.15 22.23 -8.25
CA GLY A 354 3.02 23.59 -7.75
C GLY A 354 3.22 24.65 -8.84
N SER A 355 4.18 24.44 -9.75
CA SER A 355 4.42 25.38 -10.87
C SER A 355 3.33 25.32 -11.94
N LEU A 356 2.66 24.16 -12.09
CA LEU A 356 1.60 23.96 -13.07
C LEU A 356 0.19 24.14 -12.50
N LYS A 357 0.05 24.56 -11.24
CA LYS A 357 -1.23 24.60 -10.51
C LYS A 357 -2.36 25.33 -11.26
N ASP A 358 -2.03 26.39 -11.99
CA ASP A 358 -2.99 27.23 -12.73
C ASP A 358 -3.36 26.66 -14.11
N HIS A 359 -2.61 25.66 -14.59
CA HIS A 359 -2.71 25.14 -15.96
C HIS A 359 -3.08 23.66 -16.02
N ILE A 360 -2.72 22.86 -15.00
CA ILE A 360 -2.87 21.41 -15.02
C ILE A 360 -4.34 20.96 -15.06
N SER A 361 -5.25 21.79 -14.54
CA SER A 361 -6.70 21.54 -14.52
C SER A 361 -7.35 21.60 -15.91
N TYR A 362 -6.73 22.27 -16.89
CA TYR A 362 -7.22 22.28 -18.28
C TYR A 362 -7.21 20.91 -18.95
N VAL A 363 -6.41 19.97 -18.45
CA VAL A 363 -6.41 18.58 -18.92
C VAL A 363 -7.72 17.88 -18.57
N PHE A 364 -8.41 18.32 -17.51
CA PHE A 364 -9.58 17.66 -16.96
C PHE A 364 -10.90 18.40 -17.24
N THR A 365 -10.90 19.73 -17.23
CA THR A 365 -12.13 20.52 -17.40
C THR A 365 -11.86 21.92 -17.95
N TYR A 366 -12.86 22.44 -18.67
CA TYR A 366 -12.90 23.83 -19.15
C TYR A 366 -13.72 24.75 -18.23
N ASP A 367 -14.34 24.23 -17.18
CA ASP A 367 -15.08 25.03 -16.20
C ASP A 367 -14.12 25.90 -15.37
N GLU A 368 -14.26 27.21 -15.47
CA GLU A 368 -13.39 28.19 -14.81
C GLU A 368 -13.47 28.11 -13.28
N GLN A 369 -14.66 27.87 -12.72
CA GLN A 369 -14.87 27.82 -11.26
C GLN A 369 -14.17 26.60 -10.67
N ILE A 370 -14.29 25.44 -11.31
CA ILE A 370 -13.60 24.22 -10.90
C ILE A 370 -12.09 24.41 -11.00
N ARG A 371 -11.60 25.00 -12.10
CA ARG A 371 -10.16 25.23 -12.30
C ARG A 371 -9.55 26.14 -11.26
N GLN A 372 -10.21 27.26 -10.96
CA GLN A 372 -9.75 28.19 -9.94
C GLN A 372 -9.68 27.47 -8.58
N ARG A 373 -10.72 26.70 -8.26
CA ARG A 373 -10.77 25.92 -7.02
C ARG A 373 -9.68 24.85 -6.94
N VAL A 374 -9.38 24.16 -8.04
CA VAL A 374 -8.26 23.21 -8.12
C VAL A 374 -6.93 23.92 -7.88
N SER A 375 -6.70 25.09 -8.48
CA SER A 375 -5.45 25.86 -8.28
C SER A 375 -5.23 26.25 -6.81
N ASP A 376 -6.29 26.68 -6.12
CA ASP A 376 -6.25 26.99 -4.69
C ASP A 376 -5.81 25.78 -3.86
N VAL A 377 -6.43 24.62 -4.13
CA VAL A 377 -6.11 23.37 -3.43
C VAL A 377 -4.71 22.87 -3.77
N LEU A 378 -4.29 22.95 -5.03
CA LEU A 378 -2.95 22.52 -5.45
C LEU A 378 -1.84 23.38 -4.85
N SER A 379 -2.07 24.68 -4.66
CA SER A 379 -1.13 25.57 -3.94
C SER A 379 -0.83 25.02 -2.54
N PHE A 380 -1.85 24.49 -1.88
CA PHE A 380 -1.76 23.91 -0.55
C PHE A 380 -1.29 22.45 -0.55
N TYR A 381 -1.69 21.65 -1.53
CA TYR A 381 -1.35 20.25 -1.68
C TYR A 381 0.10 20.02 -2.12
N ALA A 382 0.69 20.94 -2.88
CA ALA A 382 2.07 20.81 -3.35
C ALA A 382 3.08 20.47 -2.23
N PRO A 383 3.16 21.22 -1.10
CA PRO A 383 4.04 20.85 0.01
C PRO A 383 3.63 19.54 0.72
N PHE A 384 2.33 19.19 0.70
CA PHE A 384 1.84 17.95 1.31
C PHE A 384 2.35 16.68 0.61
N ILE A 385 2.62 16.73 -0.70
CA ILE A 385 3.23 15.62 -1.46
C ILE A 385 4.51 15.11 -0.80
N LEU A 386 5.31 16.00 -0.18
CA LEU A 386 6.54 15.61 0.52
C LEU A 386 6.25 14.79 1.78
N LEU A 387 5.27 15.22 2.58
CA LEU A 387 4.88 14.52 3.79
C LEU A 387 4.26 13.18 3.46
N ASP A 388 3.36 13.15 2.48
CA ASP A 388 2.73 11.91 2.02
C ASP A 388 3.77 10.90 1.51
N ALA A 389 4.74 11.35 0.74
CA ALA A 389 5.87 10.53 0.29
C ALA A 389 6.73 9.98 1.43
N THR A 390 6.96 10.80 2.45
CA THR A 390 7.69 10.38 3.64
C THR A 390 6.89 9.30 4.40
N SER A 391 5.58 9.52 4.57
CA SER A 391 4.67 8.55 5.19
C SER A 391 4.68 7.22 4.45
N ALA A 392 4.52 7.26 3.12
CA ALA A 392 4.54 6.09 2.26
C ALA A 392 5.86 5.32 2.41
N ALA A 393 7.01 6.01 2.35
CA ALA A 393 8.32 5.39 2.50
C ALA A 393 8.48 4.69 3.87
N VAL A 394 8.12 5.38 4.96
CA VAL A 394 8.22 4.79 6.31
C VAL A 394 7.24 3.63 6.49
N CYS A 395 6.02 3.72 5.96
CA CYS A 395 5.07 2.61 5.98
C CYS A 395 5.61 1.38 5.22
N GLY A 396 6.32 1.59 4.10
CA GLY A 396 7.00 0.53 3.37
C GLY A 396 8.08 -0.17 4.21
N ILE A 397 8.90 0.62 4.92
CA ILE A 397 9.94 0.11 5.82
C ILE A 397 9.33 -0.66 7.01
N ILE A 398 8.24 -0.16 7.60
CA ILE A 398 7.51 -0.81 8.69
C ILE A 398 6.92 -2.16 8.24
N ARG A 399 6.39 -2.24 7.01
CA ARG A 399 5.99 -3.52 6.39
C ARG A 399 7.19 -4.45 6.21
N GLY A 400 8.32 -3.97 5.69
CA GLY A 400 9.52 -4.79 5.51
C GLY A 400 10.08 -5.33 6.84
N ALA A 401 9.96 -4.56 7.92
CA ALA A 401 10.32 -4.94 9.29
C ALA A 401 9.30 -5.89 9.96
N GLY A 402 8.11 -6.03 9.40
CA GLY A 402 7.03 -6.82 10.00
C GLY A 402 6.41 -6.17 11.24
N LYS A 403 6.36 -4.83 11.28
CA LYS A 403 5.80 -4.02 12.38
C LYS A 403 4.48 -3.34 11.98
N GLN A 404 3.70 -3.94 11.07
CA GLN A 404 2.44 -3.38 10.53
C GLN A 404 1.44 -2.98 11.61
N ARG A 405 1.41 -3.67 12.75
CA ARG A 405 0.53 -3.31 13.87
C ARG A 405 0.73 -1.87 14.35
N VAL A 406 1.98 -1.40 14.41
CA VAL A 406 2.31 -0.02 14.80
C VAL A 406 1.79 0.96 13.75
N GLY A 407 2.00 0.65 12.47
CA GLY A 407 1.46 1.44 11.36
C GLY A 407 -0.06 1.51 11.38
N ALA A 408 -0.75 0.38 11.58
CA ALA A 408 -2.22 0.32 11.58
C ALA A 408 -2.84 1.18 12.68
N ILE A 409 -2.31 1.10 13.90
CA ILE A 409 -2.75 1.93 15.03
C ILE A 409 -2.53 3.41 14.71
N CYS A 410 -1.35 3.74 14.16
CA CYS A 410 -1.02 5.11 13.78
C CYS A 410 -1.96 5.64 12.69
N ASN A 411 -2.28 4.83 11.66
CA ASN A 411 -3.21 5.21 10.58
C ASN A 411 -4.61 5.45 11.13
N ILE A 412 -5.16 4.55 11.95
CA ILE A 412 -6.52 4.73 12.51
C ILE A 412 -6.59 6.01 13.35
N LEU A 413 -5.66 6.18 14.30
CA LEU A 413 -5.67 7.34 15.20
C LEU A 413 -5.41 8.64 14.44
N GLY A 414 -4.50 8.61 13.47
CA GLY A 414 -4.19 9.75 12.61
C GLY A 414 -5.39 10.12 11.76
N TYR A 415 -5.82 9.25 10.84
CA TYR A 415 -6.87 9.55 9.87
C TYR A 415 -8.23 9.74 10.53
N TYR A 416 -8.71 8.80 11.34
CA TYR A 416 -10.07 8.88 11.90
C TYR A 416 -10.14 9.55 13.27
N GLY A 417 -9.07 9.49 14.06
CA GLY A 417 -9.05 10.13 15.39
C GLY A 417 -8.77 11.64 15.33
N VAL A 418 -7.98 12.11 14.37
CA VAL A 418 -7.54 13.51 14.30
C VAL A 418 -7.88 14.16 12.96
N GLY A 419 -7.39 13.61 11.85
CA GLY A 419 -7.47 14.23 10.53
C GLY A 419 -8.89 14.41 10.03
N PHE A 420 -9.73 13.37 10.15
CA PHE A 420 -11.10 13.39 9.69
C PHE A 420 -11.99 14.33 10.53
N PRO A 421 -11.98 14.29 11.88
CA PRO A 421 -12.70 15.27 12.69
C PRO A 421 -12.31 16.73 12.39
N ILE A 422 -11.01 17.03 12.27
CA ILE A 422 -10.52 18.37 11.91
C ILE A 422 -10.98 18.72 10.50
N GLY A 423 -10.79 17.82 9.53
CA GLY A 423 -11.10 18.04 8.13
C GLY A 423 -12.57 18.32 7.89
N VAL A 424 -13.47 17.49 8.44
CA VAL A 424 -14.92 17.67 8.34
C VAL A 424 -15.38 18.96 9.02
N SER A 425 -14.82 19.28 10.19
CA SER A 425 -15.16 20.52 10.90
C SER A 425 -14.75 21.75 10.10
N LEU A 426 -13.55 21.76 9.53
CA LEU A 426 -13.07 22.85 8.67
C LEU A 426 -13.87 22.94 7.36
N MET A 427 -14.21 21.79 6.78
CA MET A 427 -14.96 21.69 5.53
C MET A 427 -16.36 22.31 5.65
N PHE A 428 -17.12 21.93 6.68
CA PHE A 428 -18.51 22.36 6.84
C PHE A 428 -18.69 23.54 7.82
N ALA A 429 -18.15 23.47 9.04
CA ALA A 429 -18.39 24.49 10.06
C ALA A 429 -17.60 25.77 9.79
N ALA A 430 -16.33 25.66 9.40
CA ALA A 430 -15.51 26.81 9.00
C ALA A 430 -15.72 27.21 7.53
N LYS A 431 -16.57 26.49 6.78
CA LYS A 431 -16.92 26.75 5.38
C LYS A 431 -15.70 26.84 4.45
N LEU A 432 -14.63 26.09 4.73
CA LEU A 432 -13.44 26.04 3.88
C LEU A 432 -13.61 25.09 2.70
N GLY A 433 -14.69 24.32 2.61
CA GLY A 433 -14.91 23.33 1.56
C GLY A 433 -13.83 22.25 1.56
N ILE A 434 -13.42 21.76 0.39
CA ILE A 434 -12.43 20.70 0.25
C ILE A 434 -11.05 21.12 0.80
N MET A 435 -10.73 22.40 0.85
CA MET A 435 -9.51 22.89 1.55
C MET A 435 -9.50 22.46 3.01
N GLY A 436 -10.67 22.47 3.68
CA GLY A 436 -10.80 21.98 5.05
C GLY A 436 -10.46 20.49 5.16
N LEU A 437 -11.00 19.66 4.26
CA LEU A 437 -10.70 18.24 4.19
C LEU A 437 -9.20 17.98 4.02
N TRP A 438 -8.57 18.62 3.01
CA TRP A 438 -7.14 18.49 2.76
C TRP A 438 -6.28 18.99 3.93
N THR A 439 -6.75 20.00 4.68
CA THR A 439 -6.07 20.46 5.90
C THR A 439 -6.11 19.40 7.00
N GLY A 440 -7.24 18.70 7.14
CA GLY A 440 -7.35 17.54 8.03
C GLY A 440 -6.38 16.41 7.65
N LEU A 441 -6.31 16.07 6.37
CA LEU A 441 -5.38 15.07 5.84
C LEU A 441 -3.91 15.47 6.04
N LEU A 442 -3.56 16.74 5.79
CA LEU A 442 -2.23 17.27 6.08
C LEU A 442 -1.86 17.08 7.56
N THR A 443 -2.78 17.42 8.45
CA THR A 443 -2.55 17.33 9.90
C THR A 443 -2.29 15.89 10.34
N CYS A 444 -3.09 14.92 9.85
CA CYS A 444 -2.89 13.53 10.25
C CYS A 444 -1.60 12.93 9.69
N VAL A 445 -1.29 13.14 8.40
CA VAL A 445 -0.08 12.60 7.78
C VAL A 445 1.16 13.21 8.42
N PHE A 446 1.14 14.49 8.78
CA PHE A 446 2.24 15.12 9.51
C PHE A 446 2.50 14.44 10.87
N LEU A 447 1.44 14.20 11.65
CA LEU A 447 1.54 13.50 12.95
C LEU A 447 2.00 12.05 12.78
N GLN A 448 1.45 11.35 11.79
CA GLN A 448 1.81 9.98 11.44
C GLN A 448 3.28 9.86 11.04
N CYS A 449 3.74 10.73 10.13
CA CYS A 449 5.15 10.79 9.71
C CYS A 449 6.06 11.01 10.91
N SER A 450 5.75 12.01 11.73
CA SER A 450 6.56 12.36 12.91
C SER A 450 6.68 11.17 13.88
N PHE A 451 5.56 10.51 14.17
CA PHE A 451 5.53 9.34 15.04
C PHE A 451 6.29 8.15 14.45
N LEU A 452 6.04 7.80 13.19
CA LEU A 452 6.66 6.63 12.56
C LEU A 452 8.17 6.83 12.33
N ILE A 453 8.62 8.05 12.02
CA ILE A 453 10.06 8.38 11.96
C ILE A 453 10.69 8.24 13.35
N PHE A 454 10.06 8.77 14.40
CA PHE A 454 10.55 8.63 15.76
C PHE A 454 10.63 7.16 16.17
N TYR A 455 9.59 6.37 15.87
CA TYR A 455 9.58 4.92 16.08
C TYR A 455 10.74 4.23 15.34
N LEU A 456 10.96 4.56 14.07
CA LEU A 456 12.04 3.99 13.26
C LEU A 456 13.44 4.28 13.83
N ILE A 457 13.65 5.50 14.32
CA ILE A 457 14.93 5.92 14.92
C ILE A 457 15.18 5.17 16.24
N ARG A 458 14.13 4.95 17.03
CA ARG A 458 14.21 4.26 18.33
C ARG A 458 14.11 2.74 18.21
N MET A 459 13.78 2.21 17.04
CA MET A 459 13.62 0.79 16.80
C MET A 459 14.95 0.04 17.03
N ASN A 460 14.92 -1.00 17.87
CA ASN A 460 16.08 -1.88 18.02
C ASN A 460 16.19 -2.82 16.82
N TRP A 461 16.94 -2.39 15.82
CA TRP A 461 17.15 -3.11 14.57
C TRP A 461 17.74 -4.53 14.75
N LYS A 462 18.53 -4.77 15.81
CA LYS A 462 19.06 -6.12 16.10
C LYS A 462 17.93 -7.08 16.47
N ASN A 463 17.06 -6.66 17.40
CA ASN A 463 15.89 -7.46 17.79
C ASN A 463 14.96 -7.71 16.60
N VAL A 464 14.73 -6.69 15.76
CA VAL A 464 13.90 -6.82 14.56
C VAL A 464 14.50 -7.80 13.55
N THR A 465 15.84 -7.85 13.44
CA THR A 465 16.54 -8.83 12.59
C THR A 465 16.32 -10.25 13.11
N VAL A 466 16.46 -10.48 14.41
CA VAL A 466 16.19 -11.78 15.03
C VAL A 466 14.73 -12.21 14.82
N GLU A 467 13.77 -11.30 15.03
CA GLU A 467 12.36 -11.58 14.74
C GLU A 467 12.12 -11.98 13.28
N ALA A 468 12.78 -11.31 12.34
CA ALA A 468 12.67 -11.60 10.90
C ALA A 468 13.24 -12.98 10.56
N GLN A 469 14.42 -13.33 11.10
CA GLN A 469 15.03 -14.65 10.92
C GLN A 469 14.15 -15.79 11.49
N ILE A 470 13.53 -15.57 12.66
CA ILE A 470 12.58 -16.52 13.25
C ILE A 470 11.36 -16.71 12.33
N ARG A 471 10.76 -15.63 11.83
CA ARG A 471 9.63 -15.71 10.86
C ARG A 471 10.05 -16.45 9.59
N ALA A 472 11.26 -16.19 9.11
CA ALA A 472 11.85 -16.86 7.95
C ALA A 472 12.19 -18.35 8.20
N GLY A 473 12.05 -18.84 9.44
CA GLY A 473 12.30 -20.23 9.81
C GLY A 473 13.76 -20.58 10.01
N VAL A 474 14.61 -19.59 10.28
CA VAL A 474 16.00 -19.79 10.67
C VAL A 474 16.05 -20.03 12.18
N HIS A 475 16.70 -21.11 12.62
CA HIS A 475 16.96 -21.34 14.04
C HIS A 475 18.12 -20.45 14.50
N VAL A 476 17.80 -19.42 15.28
CA VAL A 476 18.81 -18.56 15.91
C VAL A 476 19.25 -19.22 17.21
N SER A 477 20.50 -19.71 17.28
CA SER A 477 21.07 -20.25 18.53
C SER A 477 21.32 -19.10 19.52
N SER A 478 20.93 -19.31 20.78
CA SER A 478 21.02 -18.35 21.89
C SER A 478 22.44 -17.91 22.28
N THR A 479 23.47 -18.43 21.61
CA THR A 479 24.88 -18.05 21.83
C THR A 479 25.22 -16.67 21.28
N ASP A 480 24.48 -16.16 20.28
CA ASP A 480 24.76 -14.85 19.64
C ASP A 480 24.18 -13.65 20.42
N THR A 481 23.37 -13.90 21.43
CA THR A 481 22.78 -12.85 22.29
C THR A 481 23.67 -12.43 23.46
N GLY A 482 24.82 -13.09 23.67
CA GLY A 482 25.62 -12.91 24.89
C GLY A 482 27.13 -13.00 24.68
N THR A 483 27.73 -12.20 23.80
CA THR A 483 29.19 -11.98 23.86
C THR A 483 29.57 -10.66 23.19
N GLN A 484 29.46 -9.56 23.95
CA GLN A 484 30.22 -8.32 23.74
C GLN A 484 30.03 -7.41 24.96
N LEU A 485 30.47 -7.90 26.12
CA LEU A 485 30.91 -7.06 27.22
C LEU A 485 32.37 -7.43 27.43
N GLU A 486 33.25 -6.68 26.77
CA GLU A 486 34.69 -6.81 26.96
C GLU A 486 35.06 -6.41 28.39
N ASP A 487 35.73 -7.37 29.02
CA ASP A 487 36.71 -7.28 30.10
C ASP A 487 37.28 -5.87 30.37
N SER A 488 37.08 -5.40 31.60
CA SER A 488 38.00 -4.49 32.28
C SER A 488 37.82 -4.67 33.78
N GLY A 489 38.86 -5.23 34.41
CA GLY A 489 38.87 -5.63 35.82
C GLY A 489 38.96 -4.49 36.84
N ASN A 490 38.56 -4.86 38.06
CA ASN A 490 38.84 -4.29 39.38
C ASN A 490 38.34 -2.88 39.73
N SER A 491 37.35 -2.80 40.64
CA SER A 491 37.57 -2.60 42.08
C SER A 491 36.25 -2.35 42.84
N VAL A 492 36.31 -2.66 44.13
CA VAL A 492 35.23 -2.72 45.14
C VAL A 492 34.60 -1.35 45.41
N GLY A 493 33.28 -1.30 45.59
CA GLY A 493 32.57 -0.14 46.11
C GLY A 493 31.04 -0.31 46.15
N GLN A 494 30.53 -0.63 47.33
CA GLN A 494 29.13 -0.81 47.68
C GLN A 494 28.46 0.57 47.92
N ALA A 495 27.28 0.84 47.32
CA ALA A 495 26.13 1.54 47.93
C ALA A 495 25.07 1.96 46.90
N ASP A 496 23.82 1.73 47.31
CA ASP A 496 22.50 2.11 46.79
C ASP A 496 22.38 3.30 45.83
N THR A 497 21.57 3.12 44.77
CA THR A 497 20.63 4.14 44.30
C THR A 497 19.57 3.53 43.37
N THR A 498 18.36 3.41 43.94
CA THR A 498 17.06 3.75 43.35
C THR A 498 16.57 3.00 42.10
N ASP A 499 15.62 2.09 42.36
CA ASP A 499 14.59 1.60 41.45
C ASP A 499 14.03 2.68 40.51
N LEU A 500 14.14 2.45 39.19
CA LEU A 500 13.16 2.93 38.21
C LEU A 500 13.33 2.19 36.87
N MET A 501 12.29 1.41 36.55
CA MET A 501 11.93 0.88 35.22
C MET A 501 12.91 -0.10 34.55
N GLY A 502 13.09 -1.26 35.17
CA GLY A 502 13.41 -2.49 34.45
C GLY A 502 12.13 -3.27 34.14
N VAL A 503 11.39 -2.93 33.08
CA VAL A 503 10.46 -3.90 32.49
C VAL A 503 11.35 -4.94 31.81
N GLN A 504 11.69 -5.98 32.57
CA GLN A 504 12.08 -7.27 32.01
C GLN A 504 10.95 -7.70 31.10
N VAL A 505 11.11 -7.45 29.80
CA VAL A 505 10.31 -8.10 28.78
C VAL A 505 10.70 -9.57 28.89
N GLU A 506 9.88 -10.34 29.61
CA GLU A 506 9.70 -11.77 29.41
C GLU A 506 9.43 -11.98 27.91
N THR A 507 10.50 -12.03 27.13
CA THR A 507 10.47 -12.60 25.80
C THR A 507 10.57 -14.10 26.04
N THR A 508 9.53 -14.67 26.63
CA THR A 508 9.29 -16.10 26.54
C THR A 508 9.16 -16.35 25.05
N VAL A 509 10.26 -16.81 24.47
CA VAL A 509 10.33 -17.36 23.13
C VAL A 509 9.24 -18.42 23.08
N ARG A 510 8.07 -18.07 22.54
CA ARG A 510 7.10 -19.05 22.07
C ARG A 510 7.70 -19.68 20.81
N THR A 511 8.71 -20.51 21.02
CA THR A 511 9.06 -21.58 20.09
C THR A 511 7.78 -22.35 19.83
N ALA A 512 7.33 -22.34 18.57
CA ALA A 512 6.28 -23.18 18.00
C ALA A 512 5.11 -23.51 18.95
N GLU A 513 3.95 -22.86 18.77
CA GLU A 513 2.71 -23.60 19.01
C GLU A 513 2.87 -24.94 18.27
N GLY A 514 2.95 -26.04 19.03
CA GLY A 514 3.27 -27.35 18.47
C GLY A 514 2.38 -27.62 17.26
N GLU A 515 2.97 -28.13 16.18
CA GLU A 515 2.26 -28.34 14.93
C GLU A 515 0.91 -29.01 15.19
N LEU A 516 -0.16 -28.35 14.77
CA LEU A 516 -1.50 -28.85 15.04
C LEU A 516 -1.68 -30.17 14.30
N SER A 517 -2.27 -31.16 14.97
CA SER A 517 -2.64 -32.42 14.33
C SER A 517 -3.52 -32.16 13.11
N PHE A 518 -3.36 -32.98 12.07
CA PHE A 518 -4.08 -32.84 10.81
C PHE A 518 -5.61 -32.80 11.00
N ARG A 519 -6.16 -33.60 11.91
CA ARG A 519 -7.60 -33.57 12.22
C ARG A 519 -8.04 -32.20 12.76
N THR A 520 -7.25 -31.63 13.66
CA THR A 520 -7.50 -30.31 14.25
C THR A 520 -7.38 -29.20 13.19
N LEU A 521 -6.43 -29.32 12.27
CA LEU A 521 -6.30 -28.39 11.15
C LEU A 521 -7.53 -28.42 10.25
N VAL A 522 -7.95 -29.60 9.78
CA VAL A 522 -9.12 -29.74 8.92
C VAL A 522 -10.36 -29.17 9.61
N LEU A 523 -10.55 -29.45 10.90
CA LEU A 523 -11.67 -28.89 11.67
C LEU A 523 -11.59 -27.36 11.75
N ARG A 524 -10.45 -26.78 12.14
CA ARG A 524 -10.30 -25.32 12.28
C ARG A 524 -10.47 -24.59 10.95
N ARG A 525 -9.91 -25.13 9.86
CA ARG A 525 -10.02 -24.53 8.52
C ARG A 525 -11.41 -24.73 7.92
N GLY A 526 -12.05 -25.88 8.17
CA GLY A 526 -13.45 -26.12 7.84
C GLY A 526 -14.40 -25.16 8.55
N LEU A 527 -14.18 -24.91 9.85
CA LEU A 527 -14.95 -23.91 10.61
C LEU A 527 -14.74 -22.49 10.08
N ALA A 528 -13.50 -22.13 9.71
CA ALA A 528 -13.23 -20.82 9.10
C ALA A 528 -13.96 -20.66 7.77
N LEU A 529 -13.95 -21.68 6.90
CA LEU A 529 -14.72 -21.68 5.66
C LEU A 529 -16.24 -21.58 5.92
N ALA A 530 -16.77 -22.37 6.85
CA ALA A 530 -18.19 -22.34 7.21
C ALA A 530 -18.60 -20.96 7.73
N PHE A 531 -17.77 -20.31 8.55
CA PHE A 531 -18.01 -18.96 9.04
C PHE A 531 -18.01 -17.92 7.91
N MET A 532 -17.06 -18.00 6.98
CA MET A 532 -17.02 -17.09 5.82
C MET A 532 -18.22 -17.28 4.88
N LEU A 533 -18.62 -18.53 4.63
CA LEU A 533 -19.84 -18.85 3.88
C LEU A 533 -21.11 -18.36 4.59
N PHE A 534 -21.15 -18.44 5.91
CA PHE A 534 -22.25 -17.91 6.70
C PHE A 534 -22.37 -16.39 6.53
N ILE A 535 -21.26 -15.64 6.53
CA ILE A 535 -21.28 -14.18 6.26
C ILE A 535 -21.88 -13.90 4.87
N LEU A 536 -21.46 -14.64 3.84
CA LEU A 536 -22.03 -14.49 2.50
C LEU A 536 -23.53 -14.82 2.48
N ALA A 537 -23.95 -15.92 3.13
CA ALA A 537 -25.35 -16.31 3.21
C ALA A 537 -26.20 -15.22 3.89
N VAL A 538 -25.71 -14.61 4.98
CA VAL A 538 -26.36 -13.47 5.63
C VAL A 538 -26.49 -12.29 4.66
N GLY A 539 -25.43 -11.97 3.90
CA GLY A 539 -25.48 -10.92 2.88
C GLY A 539 -26.53 -11.18 1.79
N ILE A 540 -26.64 -12.43 1.31
CA ILE A 540 -27.64 -12.85 0.32
C ILE A 540 -29.06 -12.74 0.90
N ILE A 541 -29.28 -13.22 2.13
CA ILE A 541 -30.58 -13.15 2.81
C ILE A 541 -31.01 -11.70 3.00
N LEU A 542 -30.10 -10.83 3.46
CA LEU A 542 -30.37 -9.39 3.59
C LEU A 542 -30.79 -8.77 2.26
N ASN A 543 -30.11 -9.12 1.16
CA ASN A 543 -30.47 -8.63 -0.16
C ASN A 543 -31.88 -9.04 -0.56
N LEU A 544 -32.21 -10.34 -0.44
CA LEU A 544 -33.53 -10.87 -0.76
C LEU A 544 -34.64 -10.23 0.10
N LEU A 545 -34.38 -10.05 1.41
CA LEU A 545 -35.34 -9.41 2.31
C LEU A 545 -35.59 -7.95 1.93
N ILE A 546 -34.54 -7.18 1.65
CA ILE A 546 -34.68 -5.77 1.28
C ILE A 546 -35.39 -5.64 -0.08
N THR A 547 -35.04 -6.45 -1.07
CA THR A 547 -35.71 -6.43 -2.38
C THR A 547 -37.19 -6.77 -2.25
N ASN A 548 -37.54 -7.81 -1.46
CA ASN A 548 -38.94 -8.19 -1.24
C ASN A 548 -39.74 -7.16 -0.42
N LEU A 549 -39.09 -6.31 0.39
CA LEU A 549 -39.74 -5.20 1.10
C LEU A 549 -39.96 -3.97 0.22
N ALA A 550 -39.18 -3.83 -0.86
CA ALA A 550 -39.25 -2.71 -1.79
C ALA A 550 -40.19 -2.96 -2.98
N THR A 551 -40.46 -4.23 -3.31
CA THR A 551 -41.49 -4.68 -4.27
C THR A 551 -42.82 -4.89 -3.58
#